data_AF-A0A7Y9ZJL8-F1
#
_entry.id   AF-A0A7Y9ZJL8-F1
#
_cell.length_a   1.000
_cell.length_b   1.000
_cell.length_c   1.000
_cell.angle_alpha   90.00
_cell.angle_beta   90.00
_cell.angle_gamma   90.00
#
_symmetry.space_group_name_H-M   'P 1'
#
loop_
_entity.id
_entity.type
_entity.pdbx_description
1 polymer ?
#
loop_
_entity_poly.entity_id
_entity_poly.type
_entity_poly.pdbx_seq_one_letter_code
_entity_poly.pdbx_strand_id
1 'polypeptide(L)' 'MTNTEVSTRLEMRWVPVTDASGRTHMEAVWIEVGQPTTAAHAA' A
#
# COMPACT_ATOMS: atom_id res chain seq x y z
N MET A 1 -31.38 -5.22 10.89
CA MET A 1 -30.07 -5.42 10.25
C MET A 1 -29.22 -4.21 10.58
N THR A 2 -28.14 -4.39 11.33
CA THR A 2 -27.19 -3.31 11.63
C THR A 2 -26.19 -3.28 10.48
N ASN A 3 -26.23 -2.25 9.64
CA ASN A 3 -25.19 -2.04 8.64
C ASN A 3 -23.95 -1.54 9.38
N THR A 4 -22.96 -2.41 9.58
CA THR A 4 -21.64 -1.98 10.04
C THR A 4 -20.90 -1.44 8.82
N GLU A 5 -20.89 -0.12 8.65
CA GLU A 5 -20.05 0.52 7.64
C GLU A 5 -18.58 0.40 8.08
N VAL A 6 -17.84 -0.51 7.44
CA VAL A 6 -16.39 -0.57 7.58
C VAL A 6 -15.81 0.50 6.66
N SER A 7 -15.51 1.66 7.21
CA SER A 7 -14.80 2.72 6.48
C SER A 7 -13.30 2.40 6.50
N THR A 8 -12.81 1.79 5.42
CA THR A 8 -11.37 1.65 5.21
C THR A 8 -10.81 3.00 4.77
N ARG A 9 -9.99 3.63 5.63
CA ARG A 9 -9.27 4.87 5.28
C ARG A 9 -8.00 4.52 4.52
N LEU A 10 -7.85 5.09 3.32
CA LEU A 10 -6.63 4.98 2.52
C LEU A 10 -5.80 6.26 2.65
N GLU A 11 -4.48 6.09 2.72
CA GLU A 11 -3.51 7.18 2.64
C GLU A 11 -2.47 6.91 1.56
N MET A 12 -2.07 7.96 0.86
CA MET A 12 -1.04 7.86 -0.16
C MET A 12 0.33 7.89 0.52
N ARG A 13 1.12 6.84 0.32
CA ARG A 13 2.45 6.69 0.92
C ARG A 13 3.48 6.34 -0.14
N TRP A 14 4.66 6.93 0.00
CA TRP A 14 5.84 6.50 -0.75
C TRP A 14 6.41 5.24 -0.10
N VAL A 15 6.45 4.14 -0.83
CA VAL A 15 7.01 2.87 -0.36
C VAL A 15 8.21 2.44 -1.21
N PRO A 16 9.27 1.88 -0.59
CA PRO A 16 10.36 1.30 -1.35
C PRO A 16 9.88 0.00 -2.01
N VAL A 17 10.14 -0.13 -3.31
CA VAL A 17 9.79 -1.28 -4.12
C VAL A 17 11.04 -1.78 -4.82
N THR A 18 11.22 -3.10 -4.83
CA THR A 18 12.31 -3.73 -5.59
C THR A 18 11.76 -4.24 -6.91
N ASP A 19 12.32 -3.76 -8.03
CA ASP A 19 11.95 -4.20 -9.37
C ASP A 19 12.52 -5.59 -9.70
N ALA A 20 12.08 -6.17 -10.82
CA ALA A 20 12.57 -7.47 -11.29
C ALA A 20 14.07 -7.50 -11.61
N SER A 21 14.71 -6.33 -11.78
CA SER A 21 16.16 -6.20 -11.98
C SER A 21 16.94 -6.09 -10.66
N GLY A 22 16.24 -6.10 -9.52
CA GLY A 22 16.82 -5.98 -8.17
C GLY A 22 17.11 -4.55 -7.74
N ARG A 23 16.71 -3.52 -8.52
CA ARG A 23 16.88 -2.13 -8.12
C ARG A 23 15.75 -1.72 -7.19
N THR A 24 16.06 -0.86 -6.22
CA THR A 24 15.06 -0.30 -5.30
C THR A 24 14.73 1.14 -5.70
N HIS A 25 13.45 1.44 -5.88
CA HIS A 25 12.93 2.78 -6.11
C HIS A 25 11.71 3.06 -5.24
N MET A 26 11.22 4.30 -5.23
CA MET A 26 10.04 4.68 -4.45
C MET A 26 8.80 4.73 -5.36
N GLU A 27 7.71 4.12 -4.93
CA GLU A 27 6.40 4.19 -5.60
C GLU A 27 5.35 4.83 -4.69
N ALA A 28 4.45 5.62 -5.27
CA ALA A 28 3.31 6.20 -4.55
C ALA A 28 2.15 5.21 -4.57
N VAL A 29 1.79 4.68 -3.41
CA VAL A 29 0.77 3.62 -3.26
C VAL A 29 -0.30 4.07 -2.27
N TRP A 30 -1.56 3.75 -2.56
CA TRP A 30 -2.66 3.91 -1.62
C TRP A 30 -2.68 2.72 -0.66
N ILE A 31 -2.58 2.99 0.63
CA ILE A 31 -2.44 1.95 1.67
C ILE A 31 -3.48 2.19 2.75
N GLU A 32 -4.08 1.11 3.25
CA GLU A 32 -4.97 1.16 4.40
C GLU A 32 -4.23 1.66 5.64
N VAL A 33 -4.81 2.64 6.32
CA VAL A 33 -4.26 3.17 7.56
C VAL A 33 -4.23 2.07 8.61
N GLY A 34 -3.02 1.75 9.09
CA GLY A 34 -2.80 0.70 10.10
C GLY A 34 -2.19 -0.60 9.55
N GLN A 35 -2.07 -0.78 8.22
CA GLN A 35 -1.34 -1.91 7.66
C GLN A 35 0.17 -1.66 7.57
N PRO A 36 1.01 -2.67 7.89
CA PRO A 36 2.45 -2.62 7.63
C PRO A 36 2.75 -2.45 6.14
N THR A 37 3.60 -1.49 5.81
CA THR A 37 3.96 -1.16 4.43
C THR A 37 5.18 -1.93 3.97
N THR A 38 4.98 -3.18 3.56
CA THR A 38 5.90 -3.92 2.69
C THR A 38 5.14 -4.26 1.43
N ALA A 39 5.42 -3.54 0.33
CA ALA A 39 4.75 -3.72 -0.95
C ALA A 39 5.71 -4.43 -1.92
N ALA A 40 5.28 -5.57 -2.46
CA ALA A 40 5.89 -6.13 -3.66
C ALA A 40 5.43 -5.32 -4.87
N HIS A 41 6.29 -5.20 -5.89
CA HIS A 41 5.94 -4.51 -7.13
C HIS A 41 4.69 -5.14 -7.75
N ALA A 42 3.68 -4.34 -8.05
CA ALA A 42 2.52 -4.79 -8.81
C ALA A 42 2.91 -4.76 -10.29
N ALA A 43 3.30 -5.92 -10.82
CA ALA A 43 3.59 -6.11 -12.24
C ALA A 43 2.30 -6.17 -13.08
#